data_AF-A0A7C3KYV4-F1
#
_entry.id   AF-A0A7C3KYV4-F1
#
_cell.length_a   1.000
_cell.length_b   1.000
_cell.length_c   1.000
_cell.angle_alpha   90.00
_cell.angle_beta   90.00
_cell.angle_gamma   90.00
#
_symmetry.space_group_name_H-M   'P 1'
#
loop_
_entity.id
_entity.type
_entity.pdbx_description
1 polymer ?
#
loop_
_entity_poly.entity_id
_entity_poly.type
_entity_poly.pdbx_seq_one_letter_code
_entity_poly.pdbx_strand_id
1 'polypeptide(L)' 'MPLRLYNTLTRRLELFVPRDLARVTFYTCGPTVYDYAHIGNFRSFLAADVLRRWIESPLCELATSP' A
#
# COMPACT_ATOMS: atom_id res chain seq x y z
N MET A 1 10.29 12.01 6.45
CA MET A 1 10.76 11.66 5.09
C MET A 1 9.58 11.13 4.30
N PRO A 2 9.38 11.57 3.05
CA PRO A 2 8.20 11.18 2.28
C PRO A 2 8.20 9.69 1.91
N LEU A 3 7.02 9.09 1.90
CA LEU A 3 6.82 7.67 1.61
C LEU A 3 7.42 7.29 0.24
N ARG A 4 8.18 6.21 0.22
CA ARG A 4 8.67 5.58 -1.00
C ARG A 4 8.19 4.14 -1.09
N LEU A 5 7.75 3.74 -2.27
CA LEU A 5 7.26 2.39 -2.54
C LEU A 5 8.08 1.75 -3.67
N TYR A 6 8.32 0.44 -3.57
CA TYR A 6 8.92 -0.30 -4.66
C TYR A 6 7.88 -0.53 -5.76
N ASN A 7 8.10 0.05 -6.92
CA ASN A 7 7.21 -0.09 -8.06
C ASN A 7 7.64 -1.27 -8.92
N THR A 8 6.86 -2.35 -8.91
CA THR A 8 7.16 -3.57 -9.68
C THR A 8 7.22 -3.32 -11.20
N LEU A 9 6.49 -2.32 -11.73
CA LEU A 9 6.50 -1.97 -13.15
C LEU A 9 7.88 -1.47 -13.61
N THR A 10 8.52 -0.65 -12.79
CA THR A 10 9.81 -0.01 -13.11
C THR A 10 10.99 -0.68 -12.41
N ARG A 11 10.71 -1.55 -11.43
CA ARG A 11 11.67 -2.26 -10.56
C ARG A 11 12.54 -1.31 -9.74
N ARG A 12 11.99 -0.18 -9.32
CA ARG A 12 12.71 0.87 -8.58
C ARG A 12 11.95 1.29 -7.34
N LEU A 13 12.69 1.81 -6.36
CA LEU A 13 12.11 2.52 -5.23
C LEU A 13 11.76 3.94 -5.67
N GLU A 14 10.47 4.26 -5.67
CA GLU A 14 9.93 5.53 -6.18
C GLU A 14 9.24 6.31 -5.07
N LEU A 15 9.21 7.64 -5.22
CA LEU A 15 8.44 8.51 -4.35
C LEU A 15 6.95 8.27 -4.58
N PHE A 16 6.19 8.04 -3.51
CA PHE A 16 4.75 7.90 -3.61
C PHE A 16 4.11 9.29 -3.64
N VAL A 17 3.57 9.67 -4.80
CA VAL A 17 2.84 10.92 -5.02
C VAL A 17 1.37 10.55 -5.31
N PRO A 18 0.44 10.73 -4.37
CA PRO A 18 -0.96 10.41 -4.59
C PRO A 18 -1.58 11.41 -5.59
N ARG A 19 -2.58 10.93 -6.34
CA ARG A 19 -3.36 11.79 -7.25
C ARG A 19 -4.20 12.84 -6.51
N ASP A 20 -4.65 12.50 -5.30
CA ASP A 20 -5.44 13.34 -4.41
C ASP A 20 -4.90 13.17 -2.98
N LEU A 21 -4.46 14.27 -2.36
CA LEU A 21 -3.90 14.26 -1.00
C LEU A 21 -4.96 14.01 0.08
N ALA A 22 -6.21 14.38 -0.18
CA ALA A 22 -7.31 14.14 0.74
C ALA A 22 -7.82 12.70 0.65
N ARG A 23 -7.54 12.00 -0.46
CA ARG A 23 -8.02 10.64 -0.71
C ARG A 23 -7.01 9.80 -1.49
N VAL A 24 -6.28 8.97 -0.75
CA VAL A 24 -5.45 7.91 -1.33
C VAL A 24 -6.32 6.69 -1.66
N THR A 25 -6.26 6.22 -2.89
CA THR A 25 -6.92 4.99 -3.33
C THR A 25 -5.89 3.89 -3.54
N PHE A 26 -6.15 2.68 -3.04
CA PHE A 26 -5.35 1.49 -3.35
C PHE A 26 -6.25 0.26 -3.45
N TYR A 27 -5.75 -0.79 -4.12
CA TYR A 27 -6.45 -2.06 -4.29
C TYR A 27 -5.51 -3.22 -4.01
N THR A 28 -6.04 -4.26 -3.38
CA THR A 28 -5.39 -5.56 -3.21
C THR A 28 -6.36 -6.65 -3.60
N CYS A 29 -5.87 -7.71 -4.23
CA CYS A 29 -6.69 -8.89 -4.52
C CYS A 29 -7.13 -9.55 -3.21
N GLY A 30 -8.39 -10.03 -3.19
CA GLY A 30 -8.94 -10.82 -2.07
C GLY A 30 -8.65 -12.32 -2.21
N PRO A 31 -9.05 -13.13 -1.21
CA PRO A 31 -8.99 -14.58 -1.32
C PRO A 31 -10.08 -15.12 -2.24
N THR A 32 -9.81 -16.25 -2.89
CA THR A 32 -10.88 -17.07 -3.49
C THR A 32 -11.58 -17.84 -2.37
N VAL A 33 -12.90 -17.71 -2.24
CA VAL A 33 -13.67 -18.14 -1.04
C VAL A 33 -14.18 -19.59 -1.09
N TYR A 34 -13.46 -20.51 -1.73
CA TYR A 34 -13.85 -21.93 -1.79
C TYR A 34 -13.25 -22.79 -0.68
N ASP A 35 -12.24 -22.29 0.05
CA ASP A 35 -11.54 -23.00 1.13
C ASP A 35 -10.99 -22.01 2.16
N TYR A 36 -10.45 -22.52 3.26
CA TYR A 36 -9.80 -21.74 4.31
C TYR A 36 -8.56 -21.01 3.79
N ALA A 37 -8.43 -19.74 4.16
CA ALA A 37 -7.21 -18.99 3.91
C ALA A 37 -6.04 -19.58 4.70
N HIS A 38 -4.89 -19.74 4.04
CA HIS A 38 -3.66 -20.21 4.66
C HIS A 38 -2.76 -19.03 5.08
N ILE A 39 -1.71 -19.32 5.85
CA ILE A 39 -0.77 -18.31 6.38
C ILE A 39 -0.15 -17.41 5.28
N GLY A 40 -0.01 -17.94 4.07
CA GLY A 40 0.46 -17.19 2.90
C GLY A 40 -0.51 -16.09 2.46
N ASN A 41 -1.83 -16.36 2.45
CA ASN A 41 -2.82 -15.32 2.17
C ASN A 41 -2.79 -14.24 3.25
N PHE A 42 -2.78 -14.64 4.52
CA PHE A 42 -2.77 -13.71 5.65
C PHE A 42 -1.55 -12.79 5.66
N ARG A 43 -0.36 -13.30 5.28
CA ARG A 43 0.83 -12.46 5.12
C ARG A 43 0.60 -11.32 4.13
N SER A 44 -0.01 -11.60 2.98
CA SER A 44 -0.32 -10.59 1.96
C SER A 44 -1.34 -9.57 2.46
N PHE A 45 -2.38 -10.04 3.15
CA PHE A 45 -3.41 -9.15 3.73
C PHE A 45 -2.83 -8.26 4.84
N LEU A 46 -1.94 -8.80 5.68
CA LEU A 46 -1.23 -8.02 6.69
C LEU A 46 -0.31 -6.97 6.06
N ALA A 47 0.39 -7.29 4.96
CA ALA A 47 1.21 -6.30 4.26
C ALA A 47 0.35 -5.13 3.73
N ALA A 48 -0.82 -5.42 3.17
CA ALA A 48 -1.76 -4.39 2.73
C ALA A 48 -2.34 -3.58 3.91
N ASP A 49 -2.68 -4.21 5.04
CA ASP A 49 -3.17 -3.50 6.23
C ASP A 49 -2.10 -2.61 6.85
N VAL A 50 -0.85 -3.08 6.92
CA VAL A 50 0.29 -2.27 7.40
C VAL A 50 0.48 -1.05 6.50
N LEU A 51 0.42 -1.22 5.17
CA LEU A 51 0.52 -0.10 4.23
C LEU A 51 -0.62 0.91 4.44
N ARG A 52 -1.87 0.44 4.57
CA ARG A 52 -3.03 1.30 4.84
C ARG A 52 -2.85 2.09 6.14
N ARG A 53 -2.54 1.40 7.24
CA ARG A 53 -2.32 2.03 8.55
C ARG A 53 -1.15 3.00 8.53
N TRP A 54 -0.11 2.70 7.78
CA TRP A 54 1.02 3.61 7.63
C TRP A 54 0.60 4.88 6.90
N ILE A 55 -0.12 4.79 5.78
CA ILE A 55 -0.61 5.95 5.04
C ILE A 55 -1.59 6.80 5.87
N GLU A 56 -2.44 6.17 6.69
CA GLU A 56 -3.38 6.85 7.61
C GLU A 56 -2.68 7.45 8.85
N SER A 57 -1.46 7.00 9.15
CA SER A 57 -0.72 7.45 10.33
C SER A 57 -0.32 8.91 10.20
N PRO A 58 -0.42 9.71 11.28
CA PRO A 58 0.08 11.10 11.27
C PRO A 58 1.60 11.18 11.07
N LEU A 59 2.32 10.06 11.19
CA LEU A 59 3.76 9.98 10.98
C LEU A 59 4.14 9.80 9.50
N CYS A 60 3.19 9.49 8.62
CA CYS A 60 3.46 9.29 7.21
C CYS A 60 3.38 10.62 6.45
N GLU A 61 4.52 11.06 5.92
CA GLU A 61 4.58 12.19 5.00
C GLU A 61 4.29 11.72 3.57
N LEU A 62 3.25 12.28 2.95
CA LEU A 62 2.94 12.07 1.53
C LEU A 62 3.60 13.20 0.71
N ALA A 63 4.24 12.83 -0.39
CA ALA A 63 4.81 13.82 -1.29
C ALA A 63 3.73 14.48 -2.15
N THR A 64 3.87 15.77 -2.40
CA THR A 64 3.07 16.49 -3.39
C THR A 64 3.80 16.45 -4.74
N SER A 65 3.05 16.39 -5.84
CA SER A 65 3.64 16.74 -7.14
C SER A 65 4.16 18.18 -7.05
N PRO A 66 5.33 18.51 -7.61
CA PRO A 66 5.63 19.90 -7.92
C PRO A 66 4.59 20.48 -8.88
#